data_AF-A0A952U5J9-F1
#
_entry.id   AF-A0A952U5J9-F1
#
_cell.length_a   1.000
_cell.length_b   1.000
_cell.length_c   1.000
_cell.angle_alpha   90.00
_cell.angle_beta   90.00
_cell.angle_gamma   90.00
#
_symmetry.space_group_name_H-M   'P 1'
#
loop_
_entity.id
_entity.type
_entity.pdbx_description
1 polymer ?
#
loop_
_entity_poly.entity_id
_entity_poly.type
_entity_poly.pdbx_seq_one_letter_code
_entity_poly.pdbx_strand_id
1 'polypeptide(L)'
;MGLYTELVLACELKPETSQIAIETIKIWTGEAQFGATTPVPWYYSTLDSDSSSFPGLLYHAIEHKSFGSENDACYFTLRMSRKNYDYDLETFLVWLAPYSATEGFVGYLRHDVDKNNPKLIFFRNDKAVFKECISFTETEISTSRSI
;
A
#
# COMPACT_ATOMS: atom_id res chain seq x y z
N MET A 1 13.05 16.70 9.07
CA MET A 1 11.70 16.67 9.69
C MET A 1 10.81 15.83 8.78
N GLY A 2 10.16 14.78 9.30
CA GLY A 2 9.27 13.94 8.51
C GLY A 2 7.93 14.64 8.22
N LEU A 3 7.42 14.46 7.00
CA LEU A 3 6.14 15.00 6.54
C LEU A 3 5.04 13.97 6.75
N TYR A 4 3.81 14.41 7.02
CA TYR A 4 2.69 13.49 7.01
C TYR A 4 2.47 13.01 5.57
N THR A 5 2.44 11.70 5.43
CA THR A 5 2.37 11.00 4.16
C THR A 5 1.21 10.02 4.23
N GLU A 6 0.32 10.09 3.25
CA GLU A 6 -0.70 9.10 2.99
C GLU A 6 -0.13 8.05 2.04
N LEU A 7 -0.26 6.79 2.42
CA LEU A 7 0.00 5.65 1.55
C LEU A 7 -1.34 5.01 1.21
N VAL A 8 -1.62 4.89 -0.09
CA VAL A 8 -2.71 4.06 -0.61
C VAL A 8 -2.09 3.02 -1.53
N LEU A 9 -2.42 1.76 -1.31
CA LEU A 9 -1.87 0.62 -2.01
C LEU A 9 -2.92 -0.48 -2.14
N ALA A 10 -2.98 -1.12 -3.30
CA ALA A 10 -3.66 -2.38 -3.51
C ALA A 10 -2.84 -3.24 -4.47
N CYS A 11 -2.57 -4.49 -4.09
CA CYS A 11 -1.87 -5.43 -4.94
C CYS A 11 -2.33 -6.87 -4.68
N GLU A 12 -2.28 -7.69 -5.71
CA GLU A 12 -2.35 -9.13 -5.61
C GLU A 12 -1.03 -9.67 -5.05
N LEU A 13 -1.11 -10.61 -4.12
CA LEU A 13 0.03 -11.36 -3.59
C LEU A 13 0.21 -12.63 -4.42
N LYS A 14 1.46 -13.01 -4.66
CA LYS A 14 1.79 -14.25 -5.38
C LYS A 14 1.24 -15.46 -4.64
N PRO A 15 0.74 -16.51 -5.34
CA PRO A 15 0.28 -17.74 -4.69
C PRO A 15 1.32 -18.41 -3.80
N GLU A 16 2.61 -18.30 -4.17
CA GLU A 16 3.75 -18.84 -3.43
C GLU A 16 4.26 -17.93 -2.30
N THR A 17 3.59 -16.80 -2.03
CA THR A 17 3.96 -15.90 -0.94
C THR A 17 3.97 -16.67 0.38
N SER A 18 5.11 -16.63 1.08
CA SER A 18 5.28 -17.42 2.28
C SER A 18 4.34 -16.94 3.39
N GLN A 19 3.90 -17.90 4.23
CA GLN A 19 3.08 -17.59 5.40
C GLN A 19 3.77 -16.58 6.34
N ILE A 20 5.10 -16.61 6.43
CA ILE A 20 5.89 -15.63 7.20
C ILE A 20 5.72 -14.21 6.66
N ALA A 21 5.67 -14.03 5.34
CA ALA A 21 5.44 -12.71 4.75
C ALA A 21 4.02 -12.22 5.03
N ILE A 22 3.01 -13.09 4.91
CA ILE A 22 1.62 -12.77 5.25
C ILE A 22 1.48 -12.37 6.73
N GLU A 23 2.08 -13.15 7.63
CA GLU A 23 2.09 -12.85 9.07
C GLU A 23 2.81 -11.54 9.38
N THR A 24 3.90 -11.26 8.67
CA THR A 24 4.63 -9.98 8.80
C THR A 24 3.74 -8.80 8.41
N ILE A 25 2.99 -8.90 7.30
CA ILE A 25 2.02 -7.87 6.90
C ILE A 25 0.98 -7.67 8.00
N LYS A 26 0.39 -8.76 8.51
CA LYS A 26 -0.62 -8.71 9.59
C LYS A 26 -0.09 -8.07 10.87
N ILE A 27 1.16 -8.33 11.24
CA ILE A 27 1.80 -7.69 12.40
C ILE A 27 1.96 -6.18 12.15
N TRP A 28 2.43 -5.80 10.97
CA TRP A 28 2.59 -4.38 10.63
C TRP A 28 1.27 -3.63 10.57
N THR A 29 0.19 -4.25 10.10
CA THR A 29 -1.15 -3.65 10.07
C THR A 29 -1.92 -3.79 11.37
N GLY A 30 -1.33 -4.35 12.44
CA GLY A 30 -2.00 -4.48 13.74
C GLY A 30 -3.03 -5.61 13.83
N GLU A 31 -3.21 -6.41 12.78
CA GLU A 31 -4.10 -7.59 12.78
C GLU A 31 -3.56 -8.76 13.62
N ALA A 32 -2.23 -8.80 13.86
CA ALA A 32 -1.58 -9.82 14.65
C ALA A 32 -0.58 -9.21 15.64
N GLN A 33 -0.35 -9.90 16.76
CA GLN A 33 0.68 -9.52 17.73
C GLN A 33 2.01 -10.22 17.41
N PHE A 34 3.12 -9.62 17.86
CA PHE A 34 4.44 -10.22 17.75
C PHE A 34 4.50 -11.57 18.47
N GLY A 35 4.73 -12.65 17.71
CA GLY A 35 5.23 -13.91 18.25
C GLY A 35 6.75 -13.90 18.42
N ALA A 36 7.27 -14.76 19.31
CA ALA A 36 8.70 -14.82 19.67
C ALA A 36 9.66 -15.16 18.50
N THR A 37 9.17 -15.55 17.34
CA THR A 37 9.96 -16.08 16.21
C THR A 37 9.90 -15.24 14.94
N THR A 38 9.25 -14.09 14.93
CA THR A 38 9.13 -13.27 13.72
C THR A 38 10.27 -12.25 13.67
N PRO A 39 11.27 -12.38 12.77
CA PRO A 39 12.33 -11.40 12.63
C PRO A 39 11.78 -10.20 11.86
N VAL A 40 10.96 -9.40 12.53
CA VAL A 40 10.49 -8.15 11.97
C VAL A 40 11.57 -7.11 12.27
N PRO A 41 12.08 -6.37 11.27
CA PRO A 41 13.00 -5.28 11.54
C PRO A 41 12.31 -4.30 12.51
N TRP A 42 12.94 -4.09 13.66
CA TRP A 42 12.49 -3.27 14.80
C TRP A 42 12.21 -1.79 14.44
N TYR A 43 12.44 -1.40 13.19
CA TYR A 43 12.29 -0.05 12.67
C TYR A 43 10.87 0.24 12.12
N TYR A 44 10.08 -0.78 11.81
CA TYR A 44 8.70 -0.58 11.36
C TYR A 44 7.77 -0.40 12.57
N SER A 45 7.65 0.84 13.02
CA SER A 45 6.47 1.27 13.79
C SER A 45 5.22 0.89 13.00
N THR A 46 4.19 0.42 13.69
CA THR A 46 2.97 -0.15 13.09
C THR A 46 2.41 0.73 11.96
N LEU A 47 2.08 0.10 10.84
CA LEU A 47 1.35 0.71 9.71
C LEU A 47 -0.12 0.98 10.07
N ASP A 48 -0.58 0.47 11.22
CA ASP A 48 -1.81 0.84 11.92
C ASP A 48 -1.68 2.25 12.52
N SER A 49 -1.68 3.27 11.66
CA SER A 49 -1.61 4.67 12.07
C SER A 49 -2.36 5.55 11.08
N ASP A 50 -3.05 6.55 11.62
CA ASP A 50 -3.77 7.55 10.84
C ASP A 50 -3.46 8.98 11.34
N SER A 51 -3.70 9.94 10.47
CA SER A 51 -3.48 11.37 10.71
C SER A 51 -4.69 12.17 10.25
N SER A 52 -5.02 13.21 11.00
CA SER A 52 -6.04 14.19 10.60
C SER A 52 -5.63 15.08 9.41
N SER A 53 -4.40 14.96 8.91
CA SER A 53 -3.94 15.67 7.71
C SER A 53 -4.65 15.22 6.42
N PHE A 54 -5.27 14.03 6.41
CA PHE A 54 -5.94 13.43 5.27
C PHE A 54 -7.37 13.03 5.63
N PRO A 55 -8.34 13.13 4.69
CA PRO A 55 -9.76 12.97 5.00
C PRO A 55 -10.25 11.52 5.06
N GLY A 56 -9.54 10.56 4.47
CA GLY A 56 -9.97 9.16 4.51
C GLY A 56 -9.61 8.50 5.84
N LEU A 57 -10.18 7.31 6.07
CA LEU A 57 -9.94 6.48 7.26
C LEU A 57 -8.87 5.42 6.99
N LEU A 58 -8.08 5.08 8.01
CA LEU A 58 -7.24 3.89 8.01
C LEU A 58 -8.04 2.68 7.52
N TYR A 59 -7.45 1.93 6.60
CA TYR A 59 -8.02 0.70 6.09
C TYR A 59 -6.90 -0.26 5.75
N HIS A 60 -7.03 -1.52 6.13
CA HIS A 60 -6.20 -2.58 5.60
C HIS A 60 -7.02 -3.86 5.53
N ALA A 61 -6.72 -4.69 4.54
CA ALA A 61 -7.35 -5.99 4.41
C ALA A 61 -6.44 -6.93 3.63
N ILE A 62 -6.43 -8.19 4.03
CA ILE A 62 -5.97 -9.32 3.22
C ILE A 62 -7.21 -10.14 2.85
N GLU A 63 -7.60 -10.08 1.58
CA GLU A 63 -8.81 -10.72 1.07
C GLU A 63 -8.47 -11.89 0.15
N HIS A 64 -9.01 -13.07 0.44
CA HIS A 64 -8.98 -14.19 -0.49
C HIS A 64 -10.22 -14.14 -1.38
N LYS A 65 -10.03 -14.04 -2.69
CA LYS A 65 -11.11 -14.09 -3.68
C LYS A 65 -10.96 -15.32 -4.55
N SER A 66 -11.97 -16.16 -4.51
CA SER A 66 -12.11 -17.30 -5.42
C SER A 66 -13.02 -16.90 -6.57
N PHE A 67 -12.52 -16.95 -7.80
CA PHE A 67 -13.31 -16.67 -9.01
C PHE A 67 -13.86 -17.94 -9.69
N GLY A 68 -14.04 -19.02 -8.92
CA GLY A 68 -14.37 -20.36 -9.43
C GLY A 68 -13.26 -21.35 -9.10
N SER A 69 -13.42 -22.61 -9.54
CA SER A 69 -12.69 -23.79 -9.02
C SER A 69 -11.17 -23.80 -9.12
N GLU A 70 -10.52 -22.81 -9.74
CA GLU A 70 -9.08 -22.85 -10.04
C GLU A 70 -8.30 -21.54 -9.81
N ASN A 71 -8.95 -20.44 -9.41
CA ASN A 71 -8.28 -19.13 -9.25
C ASN A 71 -8.59 -18.50 -7.90
N ASP A 72 -7.93 -18.98 -6.86
CA ASP A 72 -7.85 -18.29 -5.57
C ASP A 72 -6.76 -17.23 -5.63
N ALA A 73 -7.16 -15.96 -5.63
CA ALA A 73 -6.25 -14.81 -5.57
C ALA A 73 -6.29 -14.18 -4.19
N CYS A 74 -5.13 -13.78 -3.68
CA CYS A 74 -4.99 -13.09 -2.41
C CYS A 74 -4.66 -11.63 -2.65
N TYR A 75 -5.49 -10.71 -2.17
CA TYR A 75 -5.32 -9.28 -2.35
C TYR A 75 -4.96 -8.61 -1.03
N PHE A 76 -3.91 -7.81 -1.06
CA PHE A 76 -3.56 -6.91 0.03
C PHE A 76 -3.93 -5.48 -0.34
N THR A 77 -4.74 -4.84 0.51
CA THR A 77 -5.10 -3.42 0.39
C THR A 77 -4.68 -2.70 1.66
N LEU A 78 -4.12 -1.50 1.50
CA LEU A 78 -3.70 -0.63 2.59
C LEU A 78 -4.00 0.82 2.23
N ARG A 79 -4.65 1.51 3.15
CA ARG A 79 -4.68 2.96 3.26
C ARG A 79 -4.27 3.33 4.67
N MET A 80 -3.25 4.15 4.81
CA MET A 80 -2.79 4.65 6.10
C MET A 80 -2.19 6.05 5.95
N SER A 81 -2.04 6.76 7.06
CA SER A 81 -1.35 8.05 7.02
C SER A 81 -0.58 8.35 8.29
N ARG A 82 0.69 8.75 8.14
CA ARG A 82 1.55 9.10 9.28
C ARG A 82 2.75 9.91 8.84
N LYS A 83 3.57 10.36 9.80
CA LYS A 83 4.86 10.94 9.46
C LYS A 83 5.78 9.86 8.90
N ASN A 84 6.23 10.07 7.66
CA ASN A 84 7.26 9.25 7.03
C ASN A 84 8.63 9.80 7.44
N TYR A 85 9.35 9.04 8.26
CA TYR A 85 10.72 9.36 8.67
C TYR A 85 11.67 8.39 7.97
N ASP A 86 12.83 8.91 7.53
CA ASP A 86 13.91 8.15 6.90
C ASP A 86 13.46 7.17 5.80
N TYR A 87 12.40 7.49 5.06
CA TYR A 87 11.86 6.67 3.97
C TYR A 87 11.35 5.29 4.41
N ASP A 88 10.73 5.22 5.59
CA ASP A 88 10.18 3.97 6.16
C ASP A 88 9.11 3.33 5.26
N LEU A 89 8.20 4.14 4.70
CA LEU A 89 7.15 3.70 3.79
C LEU A 89 7.73 3.18 2.47
N GLU A 90 8.75 3.84 1.91
CA GLU A 90 9.45 3.34 0.72
C GLU A 90 10.16 2.01 1.00
N THR A 91 10.78 1.85 2.16
CA THR A 91 11.45 0.61 2.55
C THR A 91 10.45 -0.55 2.68
N PHE A 92 9.28 -0.28 3.25
CA PHE A 92 8.16 -1.23 3.28
C PHE A 92 7.76 -1.66 1.85
N LEU A 93 7.60 -0.71 0.93
CA LEU A 93 7.21 -1.01 -0.45
C LEU A 93 8.27 -1.82 -1.21
N VAL A 94 9.56 -1.55 -0.96
CA VAL A 94 10.67 -2.36 -1.50
C VAL A 94 10.63 -3.78 -0.96
N TRP A 95 10.32 -3.96 0.33
CA TRP A 95 10.15 -5.29 0.93
C TRP A 95 8.93 -6.03 0.38
N LEU A 96 7.82 -5.33 0.11
CA LEU A 96 6.58 -5.92 -0.36
C LEU A 96 6.64 -6.36 -1.84
N ALA A 97 7.35 -5.59 -2.67
CA ALA A 97 7.34 -5.78 -4.13
C ALA A 97 7.64 -7.23 -4.61
N PRO A 98 8.61 -7.98 -4.04
CA PRO A 98 8.86 -9.37 -4.43
C PRO A 98 7.70 -10.34 -4.17
N TYR A 99 6.78 -9.99 -3.26
CA TYR A 99 5.63 -10.81 -2.90
C TYR A 99 4.38 -10.47 -3.71
N SER A 100 4.42 -9.42 -4.53
CA SER A 100 3.26 -9.04 -5.33
C SER A 100 3.25 -9.74 -6.69
N ALA A 101 2.09 -10.27 -7.08
CA ALA A 101 1.83 -10.74 -8.44
C ALA A 101 1.41 -9.60 -9.39
N THR A 102 1.10 -8.41 -8.84
CA THR A 102 0.70 -7.26 -9.65
C THR A 102 1.90 -6.64 -10.34
N GLU A 103 1.91 -6.73 -11.68
CA GLU A 103 2.88 -6.07 -12.55
C GLU A 103 2.29 -4.78 -13.11
N GLY A 104 2.58 -3.65 -12.47
CA GLY A 104 1.99 -2.37 -12.85
C GLY A 104 1.77 -1.41 -11.70
N PHE A 105 0.78 -0.54 -11.86
CA PHE A 105 0.40 0.45 -10.85
C PHE A 105 -0.25 -0.25 -9.66
N VAL A 106 0.19 0.09 -8.45
CA VAL A 106 -0.33 -0.49 -7.20
C VAL A 106 -0.84 0.57 -6.23
N GLY A 107 -0.53 1.85 -6.43
CA GLY A 107 -0.95 2.88 -5.49
C GLY A 107 -0.14 4.17 -5.56
N TYR A 108 -0.22 4.98 -4.50
CA TYR A 108 0.49 6.24 -4.41
C TYR A 108 0.92 6.58 -2.98
N LEU A 109 1.97 7.40 -2.89
CA LEU A 109 2.34 8.17 -1.72
C LEU A 109 1.98 9.64 -1.96
N ARG A 110 1.39 10.31 -0.98
CA ARG A 110 1.07 11.74 -1.07
C ARG A 110 1.40 12.45 0.23
N HIS A 111 2.16 13.55 0.13
CA HIS A 111 2.48 14.38 1.28
C HIS A 111 1.36 15.37 1.58
N ASP A 112 1.22 15.75 2.86
CA ASP A 112 0.23 16.74 3.31
C ASP A 112 0.53 18.16 2.80
N VAL A 113 1.80 18.48 2.57
CA VAL A 113 2.25 19.76 2.01
C VAL A 113 2.23 19.81 0.49
N ASP A 114 2.32 18.67 -0.19
CA ASP A 114 2.34 18.57 -1.65
C ASP A 114 1.23 17.66 -2.15
N LYS A 115 -0.01 18.08 -1.86
CA LYS A 115 -1.22 17.29 -2.15
C LYS A 115 -1.47 17.08 -3.64
N ASN A 116 -0.88 17.93 -4.48
CA ASN A 116 -1.11 17.93 -5.92
C ASN A 116 -0.07 17.11 -6.69
N ASN A 117 1.03 16.66 -6.06
CA ASN A 117 2.04 15.84 -6.71
C ASN A 117 2.24 14.52 -5.95
N PRO A 118 1.28 13.57 -6.02
CA PRO A 118 1.50 12.23 -5.50
C PRO A 118 2.64 11.53 -6.26
N LYS A 119 3.42 10.76 -5.52
CA LYS A 119 4.39 9.80 -6.04
C LYS A 119 3.66 8.49 -6.32
N LEU A 120 3.57 8.12 -7.59
CA LEU A 120 2.92 6.87 -8.02
C LEU A 120 3.84 5.68 -7.76
N ILE A 121 3.25 4.58 -7.31
CA ILE A 121 3.95 3.34 -6.97
C ILE A 121 3.62 2.30 -8.04
N PHE A 122 4.67 1.70 -8.60
CA PHE A 122 4.58 0.57 -9.50
C PHE A 122 5.40 -0.60 -8.96
N PHE A 123 4.87 -1.82 -9.06
CA PHE A 123 5.65 -3.05 -8.87
C PHE A 123 5.98 -3.64 -10.23
N ARG A 124 7.27 -3.95 -10.45
CA ARG A 124 7.77 -4.55 -11.69
C ARG A 124 8.98 -5.43 -11.43
N ASN A 125 8.96 -6.67 -11.89
CA ASN A 125 10.09 -7.61 -11.75
C ASN A 125 10.62 -7.64 -10.30
N ASP A 126 9.72 -7.84 -9.34
CA ASP A 126 10.00 -7.91 -7.90
C ASP A 126 10.57 -6.62 -7.28
N LYS A 127 10.42 -5.48 -7.96
CA LYS A 127 10.95 -4.18 -7.51
C LYS A 127 9.86 -3.13 -7.42
N ALA A 128 9.95 -2.30 -6.40
CA ALA A 128 9.20 -1.06 -6.30
C ALA A 128 9.85 0.02 -7.18
N VAL A 129 9.03 0.65 -8.02
CA VAL A 129 9.41 1.76 -8.89
C VAL A 129 8.51 2.94 -8.57
N PHE A 130 9.13 4.07 -8.27
CA PHE A 130 8.43 5.30 -7.92
C PHE A 130 8.47 6.28 -9.09
N LYS A 131 7.33 6.89 -9.39
CA LYS A 131 7.21 7.92 -10.42
C LYS A 131 6.58 9.17 -9.83
N GLU A 132 7.30 10.28 -9.91
CA GLU A 132 6.76 11.59 -9.58
C GLU A 132 5.73 12.00 -10.63
N CYS A 133 4.59 12.54 -10.19
CA CYS A 133 3.63 13.11 -11.12
C CYS A 133 4.00 14.58 -11.35
N ILE A 134 4.36 14.92 -12.58
CA ILE A 134 4.93 16.24 -12.94
C ILE A 134 3.84 17.20 -13.45
N SER A 135 2.69 16.68 -13.90
CA SER A 135 1.58 17.48 -14.38
C SER A 135 0.27 16.69 -14.35
N PHE A 136 -0.81 17.34 -13.95
CA PHE A 136 -2.16 16.80 -14.03
C PHE A 136 -2.97 17.51 -15.10
N THR A 137 -3.82 16.76 -15.79
CA THR A 137 -4.88 17.33 -16.62
C THR A 137 -6.20 16.91 -15.99
N GLU A 138 -6.97 17.89 -15.55
CA GLU A 138 -8.32 17.64 -15.05
C GLU A 138 -9.26 17.51 -16.24
N THR A 139 -10.09 16.47 -16.24
CA THR A 139 -11.13 16.27 -17.25
C THR A 139 -12.43 15.97 -16.52
N GLU A 140 -13.37 16.90 -16.55
CA GLU A 140 -14.69 16.68 -16.02
C GLU A 140 -15.50 15.81 -17.00
N ILE A 141 -15.98 14.67 -16.52
CA ILE A 141 -16.89 13.80 -17.28
C ILE A 141 -18.31 14.06 -16.77
N SER A 142 -19.10 14.80 -17.54
CA SER A 142 -20.53 14.94 -17.26
C SER A 142 -21.32 13.80 -17.92
N THR A 143 -22.21 13.15 -17.18
CA THR A 143 -23.16 12.19 -17.74
C THR A 143 -24.50 12.91 -17.94
N SER A 144 -24.79 13.34 -19.17
CA SER A 144 -26.15 13.76 -19.52
C SER A 144 -27.03 12.52 -19.63
N ARG A 145 -27.76 12.18 -18.56
CA ARG A 145 -28.92 11.31 -18.68
C ARG A 145 -30.05 12.13 -19.28
N SER A 146 -30.32 11.95 -20.57
CA SER A 146 -31.57 12.38 -21.19
C SER A 146 -32.72 11.63 -20.48
N ILE A 147 -33.61 12.37 -19.82
CA ILE A 147 -34.86 11.86 -19.23
C ILE A 147 -35.85 11.57 -20.34
#